data_AF-A0A7X7TTE3-F1
#
_entry.id   AF-A0A7X7TTE3-F1
#
_cell.length_a   1.000
_cell.length_b   1.000
_cell.length_c   1.000
_cell.angle_alpha   90.00
_cell.angle_beta   90.00
_cell.angle_gamma   90.00
#
_symmetry.space_group_name_H-M   'P 1'
#
loop_
_entity.id
_entity.type
_entity.pdbx_description
1 polymer ?
#
loop_
_entity_poly.entity_id
_entity_poly.type
_entity_poly.pdbx_seq_one_letter_code
_entity_poly.pdbx_strand_id
1 'polypeptide(L)'
;MKIYTDLTALESEKRVYADIAASSNVRVNFKFNGEEYTFVPYKLGDLTALVEIKDEKEVVDELLESYIREQVVKQSVYPEEISQLARHFKTELKKFKILVVKYNTPEEKEASRYLLSNITFGVVSYENMDIHLIPANAKVRARDGYCVSTNVECPQEGIRQAFLIARWFGNGVYDELPKIAISRDIDEHALRNLLKEWAPFLIYIISSRIDTVDKSYFSAIVRKLNEFRNETYFDPMKDIEKVALGIILAKAEGGTYFESGSYDIF
;
A
#
# COMPACT_ATOMS: atom_id res chain seq x y z
N MET A 1 -21.04 19.36 5.54
CA MET A 1 -20.09 19.50 6.66
C MET A 1 -19.10 20.66 6.40
N LYS A 2 -18.66 21.40 7.42
CA LYS A 2 -17.56 22.39 7.34
C LYS A 2 -16.54 22.17 8.46
N ILE A 3 -15.24 22.29 8.15
CA ILE A 3 -14.15 22.10 9.13
C ILE A 3 -13.46 23.44 9.36
N TYR A 4 -13.30 23.82 10.64
CA TYR A 4 -12.64 25.03 11.07
C TYR A 4 -11.38 24.70 11.86
N THR A 5 -10.24 25.19 11.39
CA THR A 5 -8.95 25.14 12.11
C THR A 5 -8.59 26.47 12.76
N ASP A 6 -9.36 27.53 12.46
CA ASP A 6 -9.25 28.86 13.05
C ASP A 6 -10.67 29.40 13.33
N LEU A 7 -10.92 29.76 14.59
CA LEU A 7 -12.21 30.25 15.06
C LEU A 7 -12.54 31.66 14.54
N THR A 8 -11.54 32.40 14.06
CA THR A 8 -11.75 33.71 13.45
C THR A 8 -12.49 33.63 12.11
N ALA A 9 -12.50 32.47 11.45
CA ALA A 9 -13.22 32.24 10.20
C ALA A 9 -14.73 32.00 10.37
N LEU A 10 -15.24 31.88 11.60
CA LEU A 10 -16.67 31.68 11.87
C LEU A 10 -17.46 32.99 11.90
N GLU A 11 -18.73 32.90 11.49
CA GLU A 11 -19.70 33.96 11.73
C GLU A 11 -19.75 34.31 13.23
N SER A 12 -19.79 35.59 13.57
CA SER A 12 -19.69 36.09 14.95
C SER A 12 -20.70 35.47 15.91
N GLU A 13 -21.87 35.11 15.41
CA GLU A 13 -22.99 34.52 16.16
C GLU A 13 -22.77 33.02 16.46
N LYS A 14 -21.94 32.32 15.66
CA LYS A 14 -21.58 30.91 15.89
C LYS A 14 -20.38 30.75 16.81
N ARG A 15 -19.52 31.78 16.92
CA ARG A 15 -18.26 31.73 17.69
C ARG A 15 -18.45 31.31 19.14
N VAL A 16 -19.50 31.77 19.82
CA VAL A 16 -19.74 31.41 21.23
C VAL A 16 -19.91 29.89 21.39
N TYR A 17 -20.68 29.25 20.52
CA TYR A 17 -20.88 27.80 20.55
C TYR A 17 -19.61 27.04 20.17
N ALA A 18 -18.87 27.56 19.19
CA ALA A 18 -17.59 27.02 18.77
C ALA A 18 -16.51 27.11 19.87
N ASP A 19 -16.43 28.23 20.58
CA ASP A 19 -15.52 28.44 21.72
C ASP A 19 -15.83 27.45 22.84
N ILE A 20 -17.11 27.23 23.15
CA ILE A 20 -17.54 26.24 24.15
C ILE A 20 -17.10 24.84 23.70
N ALA A 21 -17.40 24.44 22.46
CA ALA A 21 -17.04 23.13 21.94
C ALA A 21 -15.52 22.90 21.94
N ALA A 22 -14.73 23.88 21.47
CA ALA A 22 -13.27 23.79 21.42
C ALA A 22 -12.61 23.75 22.81
N SER A 23 -13.01 24.63 23.72
CA SER A 23 -12.42 24.75 25.06
C SER A 23 -12.78 23.59 25.98
N SER A 24 -14.02 23.12 25.91
CA SER A 24 -14.50 21.99 26.72
C SER A 24 -14.18 20.63 26.10
N ASN A 25 -13.85 20.59 24.80
CA ASN A 25 -13.73 19.37 24.01
C ASN A 25 -15.00 18.50 24.07
N VAL A 26 -16.17 19.16 24.08
CA VAL A 26 -17.50 18.53 24.13
C VAL A 26 -18.31 18.94 22.90
N ARG A 27 -19.21 18.07 22.46
CA ARG A 27 -20.17 18.35 21.39
C ARG A 27 -21.15 19.44 21.82
N VAL A 28 -21.44 20.38 20.92
CA VAL A 28 -22.39 21.47 21.17
C VAL A 28 -23.42 21.53 20.05
N ASN A 29 -24.68 21.29 20.40
CA ASN A 29 -25.81 21.46 19.49
C ASN A 29 -26.38 22.87 19.66
N PHE A 30 -26.65 23.57 18.56
CA PHE A 30 -27.15 24.94 18.58
C PHE A 30 -28.07 25.21 17.39
N LYS A 31 -28.87 26.28 17.47
CA LYS A 31 -29.73 26.74 16.38
C LYS A 31 -29.17 28.01 15.77
N PHE A 32 -29.13 28.07 14.45
CA PHE A 32 -28.69 29.24 13.69
C PHE A 32 -29.60 29.43 12.48
N ASN A 33 -30.17 30.63 12.31
CA ASN A 33 -31.10 30.95 11.22
C ASN A 33 -32.28 29.95 11.07
N GLY A 34 -32.77 29.39 12.18
CA GLY A 34 -33.90 28.46 12.18
C GLY A 34 -33.54 27.00 11.88
N GLU A 35 -32.28 26.69 11.58
CA GLU A 35 -31.78 25.32 11.37
C GLU A 35 -30.96 24.84 12.58
N GLU A 36 -30.96 23.54 12.84
CA GLU A 36 -30.12 22.90 13.86
C GLU A 36 -28.75 22.56 13.30
N TYR A 37 -27.72 22.86 14.09
CA TYR A 37 -26.33 22.60 13.79
C TYR A 37 -25.66 21.95 15.00
N THR A 38 -24.62 21.18 14.75
CA THR A 38 -23.78 20.59 15.79
C THR A 38 -22.32 20.93 15.50
N PHE A 39 -21.61 21.40 16.53
CA PHE A 39 -20.16 21.46 16.53
C PHE A 39 -19.58 20.24 17.23
N VAL A 40 -18.68 19.54 16.54
CA VAL A 40 -17.92 18.40 17.08
C VAL A 40 -16.44 18.77 17.13
N PRO A 41 -15.84 18.91 18.32
CA PRO A 41 -14.39 19.11 18.43
C PRO A 41 -13.66 17.79 18.17
N TYR A 42 -12.63 17.83 17.32
CA TYR A 42 -11.77 16.70 16.98
C TYR A 42 -10.31 17.04 17.26
N LYS A 43 -9.65 16.25 18.12
CA LYS A 43 -8.25 16.43 18.48
C LYS A 43 -7.34 15.53 17.66
N LEU A 44 -6.34 16.13 17.00
CA LEU A 44 -5.28 15.47 16.29
C LEU A 44 -3.93 15.95 16.83
N GLY A 45 -3.37 15.25 17.82
CA GLY A 45 -2.18 15.72 18.54
C GLY A 45 -2.49 17.01 19.31
N ASP A 46 -1.69 18.07 19.07
CA ASP A 46 -1.88 19.39 19.70
C ASP A 46 -2.90 20.27 18.95
N LEU A 47 -3.41 19.83 17.79
CA LEU A 47 -4.34 20.58 16.98
C LEU A 47 -5.79 20.16 17.26
N THR A 48 -6.65 21.13 17.55
CA THR A 48 -8.10 20.91 17.72
C THR A 48 -8.83 21.51 16.52
N ALA A 49 -9.45 20.66 15.70
CA ALA A 49 -10.32 21.08 14.61
C ALA A 49 -11.78 21.04 15.06
N LEU A 50 -12.59 21.97 14.57
CA LEU A 50 -14.01 22.06 14.89
C LEU A 50 -14.84 21.71 13.65
N VAL A 51 -15.70 20.71 13.75
CA VAL A 51 -16.54 20.25 12.63
C VAL A 51 -17.97 20.73 12.83
N GLU A 52 -18.49 21.53 11.89
CA GLU A 52 -19.90 21.96 11.82
C GLU A 52 -20.71 21.02 10.93
N ILE A 53 -21.78 20.46 11.47
CA ILE A 53 -22.66 19.49 10.78
C ILE A 53 -24.13 19.86 10.99
N LYS A 54 -24.98 19.54 10.02
CA LYS A 54 -26.44 19.77 10.12
C LYS A 54 -27.20 18.51 10.57
N ASP A 55 -26.71 17.33 10.20
CA ASP A 55 -27.24 16.03 10.63
C ASP A 55 -26.07 15.09 10.96
N GLU A 56 -26.14 14.36 12.08
CA GLU A 56 -25.14 13.34 12.41
C GLU A 56 -25.07 12.23 11.36
N LYS A 57 -26.18 11.96 10.65
CA LYS A 57 -26.18 11.02 9.52
C LYS A 57 -25.26 11.47 8.40
N GLU A 58 -25.12 12.77 8.16
CA GLU A 58 -24.19 13.32 7.15
C GLU A 58 -22.74 12.93 7.48
N VAL A 59 -22.35 12.99 8.76
CA VAL A 59 -21.01 12.58 9.23
C VAL A 59 -20.82 11.08 9.08
N VAL A 60 -21.82 10.28 9.47
CA VAL A 60 -21.74 8.82 9.36
C VAL A 60 -21.64 8.40 7.90
N ASP A 61 -22.41 9.01 7.01
CA ASP A 61 -22.40 8.70 5.57
C ASP A 61 -21.07 9.11 4.93
N GLU A 62 -20.52 10.30 5.24
CA GLU A 62 -19.22 10.75 4.73
C GLU A 62 -18.06 9.90 5.26
N LEU A 63 -18.07 9.52 6.55
CA LEU A 63 -17.07 8.63 7.13
C LEU A 63 -17.16 7.22 6.55
N LEU A 64 -18.39 6.69 6.40
CA LEU A 64 -18.64 5.39 5.80
C LEU A 64 -18.17 5.36 4.35
N GLU A 65 -18.48 6.40 3.58
CA GLU A 65 -18.05 6.52 2.21
C GLU A 65 -16.52 6.58 2.10
N SER A 66 -15.86 7.40 2.93
CA SER A 66 -14.41 7.49 2.97
C SER A 66 -13.77 6.15 3.31
N TYR A 67 -14.34 5.43 4.28
CA TYR A 67 -13.91 4.09 4.65
C TYR A 67 -14.09 3.10 3.49
N ILE A 68 -15.25 3.08 2.82
CA ILE A 68 -15.50 2.18 1.68
C ILE A 68 -14.50 2.45 0.56
N ARG A 69 -14.25 3.73 0.22
CA ARG A 69 -13.26 4.10 -0.79
C ARG A 69 -11.87 3.62 -0.42
N GLU A 70 -11.46 3.83 0.82
CA GLU A 70 -10.17 3.36 1.31
C GLU A 70 -10.06 1.83 1.20
N GLN A 71 -11.10 1.10 1.60
CA GLN A 71 -11.14 -0.36 1.51
C GLN A 71 -11.06 -0.87 0.07
N VAL A 72 -11.81 -0.26 -0.85
CA VAL A 72 -11.82 -0.67 -2.26
C VAL A 72 -10.47 -0.43 -2.93
N VAL A 73 -9.78 0.67 -2.65
CA VAL A 73 -8.44 0.93 -3.20
C VAL A 73 -7.39 -0.01 -2.60
N LYS A 74 -7.50 -0.30 -1.30
CA LYS A 74 -6.63 -1.23 -0.59
C LYS A 74 -6.88 -2.69 -0.98
N GLN A 75 -8.02 -3.00 -1.60
CA GLN A 75 -8.29 -4.35 -2.06
C GLN A 75 -7.28 -4.73 -3.14
N SER A 76 -6.55 -5.81 -2.89
CA SER A 76 -5.58 -6.37 -3.85
C SER A 76 -6.26 -7.48 -4.64
N VAL A 77 -6.32 -7.33 -5.96
CA VAL A 77 -6.64 -8.42 -6.88
C VAL A 77 -5.31 -8.99 -7.33
N TYR A 78 -5.06 -10.26 -7.01
CA TYR A 78 -3.83 -10.92 -7.42
C TYR A 78 -3.86 -11.28 -8.92
N PRO A 79 -2.73 -11.15 -9.62
CA PRO A 79 -2.56 -11.68 -10.97
C PRO A 79 -3.04 -13.14 -11.07
N GLU A 80 -3.59 -13.52 -12.23
CA GLU A 80 -4.13 -14.86 -12.43
C GLU A 80 -3.05 -15.94 -12.25
N GLU A 81 -1.83 -15.69 -12.71
CA GLU A 81 -0.68 -16.59 -12.50
C GLU A 81 -0.40 -16.86 -11.01
N ILE A 82 -0.43 -15.82 -10.17
CA ILE A 82 -0.22 -15.93 -8.73
C ILE A 82 -1.37 -16.73 -8.10
N SER A 83 -2.59 -16.44 -8.56
CA SER A 83 -3.79 -17.15 -8.11
C SER A 83 -3.75 -18.64 -8.46
N GLN A 84 -3.23 -18.99 -9.64
CA GLN A 84 -3.07 -20.38 -10.07
C GLN A 84 -1.99 -21.10 -9.26
N LEU A 85 -0.82 -20.50 -9.09
CA LEU A 85 0.27 -21.06 -8.28
C LEU A 85 -0.13 -21.26 -6.82
N ALA A 86 -0.85 -20.29 -6.25
CA ALA A 86 -1.32 -20.35 -4.86
C ALA A 86 -2.25 -21.54 -4.58
N ARG A 87 -3.03 -22.00 -5.56
CA ARG A 87 -3.96 -23.15 -5.39
C ARG A 87 -3.25 -24.46 -5.03
N HIS A 88 -1.96 -24.56 -5.33
CA HIS A 88 -1.14 -25.73 -5.00
C HIS A 88 -0.68 -25.75 -3.53
N PHE A 89 -0.75 -24.62 -2.83
CA PHE A 89 -0.40 -24.53 -1.41
C PHE A 89 -1.65 -24.63 -0.53
N LYS A 90 -2.05 -25.86 -0.22
CA LYS A 90 -3.03 -26.14 0.84
C LYS A 90 -2.30 -26.25 2.17
N THR A 91 -2.54 -25.30 3.08
CA THR A 91 -1.83 -25.24 4.36
C THR A 91 -2.78 -24.88 5.50
N GLU A 92 -2.60 -25.54 6.65
CA GLU A 92 -3.29 -25.22 7.91
C GLU A 92 -2.48 -24.23 8.77
N LEU A 93 -1.30 -23.82 8.29
CA LEU A 93 -0.44 -22.88 9.00
C LEU A 93 -1.10 -21.50 9.06
N LYS A 94 -1.26 -20.95 10.28
CA LYS A 94 -1.78 -19.60 10.48
C LYS A 94 -0.91 -18.52 9.84
N LYS A 95 0.42 -18.70 9.88
CA LYS A 95 1.41 -17.83 9.25
C LYS A 95 2.55 -18.65 8.69
N PHE A 96 3.04 -18.27 7.52
CA PHE A 96 4.14 -18.93 6.82
C PHE A 96 4.88 -17.92 5.93
N LYS A 97 5.95 -18.37 5.28
CA LYS A 97 6.64 -17.59 4.25
C LYS A 97 6.67 -18.37 2.94
N ILE A 98 6.83 -17.63 1.85
CA ILE A 98 7.16 -18.17 0.55
C ILE A 98 8.61 -17.82 0.26
N LEU A 99 9.39 -18.82 -0.14
CA LEU A 99 10.74 -18.67 -0.66
C LEU A 99 10.71 -19.04 -2.13
N VAL A 100 11.14 -18.13 -3.00
CA VAL A 100 11.36 -18.40 -4.42
C VAL A 100 12.85 -18.57 -4.65
N VAL A 101 13.21 -19.66 -5.32
CA VAL A 101 14.59 -20.00 -5.69
C VAL A 101 14.70 -20.03 -7.20
N LYS A 102 15.42 -19.08 -7.77
CA LYS A 102 15.78 -19.09 -9.20
C LYS A 102 17.01 -19.99 -9.41
N TYR A 103 16.94 -20.84 -10.44
CA TYR A 103 18.03 -21.72 -10.85
C TYR A 103 18.28 -21.60 -12.35
N ASN A 104 19.52 -21.82 -12.78
CA ASN A 104 19.89 -21.81 -14.20
C ASN A 104 20.14 -23.22 -14.74
N THR A 105 20.46 -24.18 -13.87
CA THR A 105 20.68 -25.58 -14.26
C THR A 105 19.86 -26.58 -13.43
N PRO A 106 19.61 -27.79 -13.95
CA PRO A 106 18.97 -28.87 -13.19
C PRO A 106 19.74 -29.26 -11.92
N GLU A 107 21.07 -29.17 -11.92
CA GLU A 107 21.91 -29.49 -10.76
C GLU A 107 21.74 -28.45 -9.64
N GLU A 108 21.65 -27.16 -10.00
CA GLU A 108 21.36 -26.08 -9.04
C GLU A 108 19.98 -26.24 -8.41
N LYS A 109 19.00 -26.67 -9.21
CA LYS A 109 17.66 -26.99 -8.74
C LYS A 109 17.68 -28.10 -7.70
N GLU A 110 18.28 -29.25 -8.03
CA GLU A 110 18.30 -30.41 -7.14
C GLU A 110 19.10 -30.13 -5.85
N ALA A 111 20.25 -29.46 -5.96
CA ALA A 111 21.04 -29.05 -4.82
C ALA A 111 20.25 -28.12 -3.88
N SER A 112 19.48 -27.16 -4.43
CA SER A 112 18.66 -26.26 -3.63
C SER A 112 17.52 -26.99 -2.93
N ARG A 113 16.83 -27.93 -3.61
CA ARG A 113 15.79 -28.76 -3.00
C ARG A 113 16.33 -29.62 -1.87
N TYR A 114 17.48 -30.25 -2.07
CA TYR A 114 18.13 -31.04 -1.03
C TYR A 114 18.42 -30.20 0.21
N LEU A 115 19.00 -29.00 0.02
CA LEU A 115 19.33 -28.08 1.11
C LEU A 115 18.10 -27.54 1.87
N LEU A 116 16.96 -27.40 1.18
CA LEU A 116 15.73 -26.83 1.74
C LEU A 116 14.74 -27.90 2.21
N SER A 117 15.04 -29.18 1.98
CA SER A 117 14.14 -30.32 2.27
C SER A 117 13.69 -30.40 3.73
N ASN A 118 14.52 -29.93 4.66
CA ASN A 118 14.25 -29.95 6.09
C ASN A 118 13.33 -28.81 6.58
N ILE A 119 13.09 -27.78 5.77
CA ILE A 119 12.29 -26.61 6.13
C ILE A 119 11.13 -26.33 5.16
N THR A 120 10.97 -27.14 4.12
CA THR A 120 9.93 -26.97 3.09
C THR A 120 8.75 -27.88 3.37
N PHE A 121 7.53 -27.32 3.40
CA PHE A 121 6.27 -28.06 3.50
C PHE A 121 5.69 -28.43 2.13
N GLY A 122 5.98 -27.63 1.12
CA GLY A 122 5.52 -27.86 -0.24
C GLY A 122 6.36 -27.07 -1.23
N VAL A 123 6.53 -27.63 -2.43
CA VAL A 123 7.26 -26.99 -3.51
C VAL A 123 6.45 -27.04 -4.80
N VAL A 124 6.44 -25.92 -5.52
CA VAL A 124 5.84 -25.81 -6.86
C VAL A 124 6.93 -25.30 -7.78
N SER A 125 7.18 -26.03 -8.87
CA SER A 125 8.05 -25.52 -9.94
C SER A 125 7.26 -24.62 -10.87
N TYR A 126 7.85 -23.50 -11.24
CA TYR A 126 7.33 -22.59 -12.24
C TYR A 126 8.51 -22.04 -13.05
N GLU A 127 8.53 -22.32 -14.35
CA GLU A 127 9.65 -21.96 -15.23
C GLU A 127 11.01 -22.44 -14.67
N ASN A 128 11.97 -21.52 -14.53
CA ASN A 128 13.29 -21.74 -13.93
C ASN A 128 13.34 -21.39 -12.43
N MET A 129 12.19 -21.50 -11.75
CA MET A 129 12.06 -21.20 -10.33
C MET A 129 11.36 -22.33 -9.57
N ASP A 130 11.76 -22.52 -8.33
CA ASP A 130 11.03 -23.31 -7.35
C ASP A 130 10.45 -22.39 -6.27
N ILE A 131 9.17 -22.58 -5.97
CA ILE A 131 8.40 -21.82 -4.99
C ILE A 131 8.18 -22.74 -3.80
N HIS A 132 8.81 -22.41 -2.68
CA HIS A 132 8.81 -23.18 -1.45
C HIS A 132 7.88 -22.54 -0.41
N LEU A 133 6.99 -23.35 0.16
CA LEU A 133 6.26 -23.01 1.38
C LEU A 133 7.12 -23.38 2.59
N ILE A 134 7.49 -22.40 3.41
CA ILE A 134 8.34 -22.60 4.59
C ILE A 134 7.66 -22.03 5.85
N PRO A 135 7.98 -22.52 7.07
CA PRO A 135 7.35 -21.99 8.28
C PRO A 135 7.79 -20.56 8.58
N ALA A 136 6.94 -19.80 9.27
CA ALA A 136 7.21 -18.40 9.61
C ALA A 136 8.51 -18.18 10.40
N ASN A 137 8.92 -19.15 11.21
CA ASN A 137 10.15 -19.10 12.01
C ASN A 137 11.40 -19.59 11.27
N ALA A 138 11.27 -20.11 10.04
CA ALA A 138 12.42 -20.52 9.24
C ALA A 138 13.30 -19.31 8.92
N LYS A 139 14.61 -19.50 9.15
CA LYS A 139 15.66 -18.57 8.73
C LYS A 139 16.32 -19.13 7.49
N VAL A 140 16.09 -18.46 6.36
CA VAL A 140 16.76 -18.77 5.10
C VAL A 140 18.03 -17.93 5.01
N ARG A 141 19.17 -18.56 4.71
CA ARG A 141 20.41 -17.83 4.48
C ARG A 141 20.28 -17.00 3.21
N ALA A 142 20.73 -15.74 3.25
CA ALA A 142 20.80 -14.91 2.06
C ALA A 142 21.71 -15.59 1.02
N ARG A 143 21.18 -15.80 -0.18
CA ARG A 143 21.88 -16.38 -1.32
C ARG A 143 21.34 -15.72 -2.59
N ASP A 144 22.13 -15.72 -3.64
CA ASP A 144 21.68 -15.24 -4.94
C ASP A 144 20.57 -16.14 -5.50
N GLY A 145 19.59 -15.53 -6.17
CA GLY A 145 18.36 -16.18 -6.61
C GLY A 145 17.34 -16.49 -5.50
N TYR A 146 17.65 -16.25 -4.22
CA TYR A 146 16.73 -16.55 -3.11
C TYR A 146 15.93 -15.30 -2.74
N CYS A 147 14.62 -15.40 -2.91
CA CYS A 147 13.68 -14.30 -2.69
C CYS A 147 12.64 -14.73 -1.65
N VAL A 148 12.61 -14.06 -0.50
CA VAL A 148 11.79 -14.50 0.64
C VAL A 148 10.71 -13.46 0.95
N SER A 149 9.46 -13.91 1.03
CA SER A 149 8.34 -13.09 1.49
C SER A 149 8.47 -12.77 2.99
N THR A 150 7.67 -11.82 3.46
CA THR A 150 7.41 -11.70 4.90
C THR A 150 6.51 -12.84 5.39
N ASN A 151 6.17 -12.82 6.67
CA ASN A 151 5.14 -13.69 7.22
C ASN A 151 3.77 -13.31 6.66
N VAL A 152 3.15 -14.24 5.95
CA VAL A 152 1.85 -14.06 5.30
C VAL A 152 0.84 -15.09 5.81
N GLU A 153 -0.43 -14.76 5.63
CA GLU A 153 -1.57 -15.64 5.97
C GLU A 153 -2.16 -16.32 4.72
N CYS A 154 -1.94 -15.75 3.53
CA CYS A 154 -2.38 -16.32 2.25
C CYS A 154 -1.20 -16.54 1.29
N PRO A 155 -1.19 -17.66 0.53
CA PRO A 155 -0.09 -17.98 -0.37
C PRO A 155 0.07 -16.95 -1.49
N GLN A 156 -1.03 -16.37 -1.97
CA GLN A 156 -1.03 -15.36 -3.02
C GLN A 156 -0.14 -14.17 -2.65
N GLU A 157 -0.28 -13.67 -1.42
CA GLU A 157 0.52 -12.55 -0.93
C GLU A 157 2.00 -12.92 -0.84
N GLY A 158 2.31 -14.11 -0.31
CA GLY A 158 3.69 -14.57 -0.20
C GLY A 158 4.36 -14.73 -1.56
N ILE A 159 3.65 -15.33 -2.53
CA ILE A 159 4.12 -15.49 -3.91
C ILE A 159 4.32 -14.12 -4.54
N ARG A 160 3.35 -13.21 -4.43
CA ARG A 160 3.48 -11.83 -4.97
C ARG A 160 4.72 -11.12 -4.44
N GLN A 161 4.93 -11.14 -3.13
CA GLN A 161 6.10 -10.50 -2.51
C GLN A 161 7.42 -11.12 -2.99
N ALA A 162 7.50 -12.46 -3.05
CA ALA A 162 8.70 -13.15 -3.48
C ALA A 162 8.96 -12.93 -4.99
N PHE A 163 7.93 -12.92 -5.83
CA PHE A 163 8.03 -12.64 -7.27
C PHE A 163 8.40 -11.21 -7.57
N LEU A 164 7.88 -10.23 -6.81
CA LEU A 164 8.32 -8.85 -6.87
C LEU A 164 9.85 -8.76 -6.70
N ILE A 165 10.38 -9.45 -5.68
CA ILE A 165 11.83 -9.47 -5.44
C ILE A 165 12.56 -10.17 -6.57
N ALA A 166 12.11 -11.36 -6.98
CA ALA A 166 12.75 -12.16 -8.01
C ALA A 166 12.82 -11.42 -9.35
N ARG A 167 11.73 -10.71 -9.71
CA ARG A 167 11.61 -9.99 -10.97
C ARG A 167 12.49 -8.75 -11.03
N TRP A 168 12.55 -7.97 -9.95
CA TRP A 168 13.15 -6.63 -10.00
C TRP A 168 14.50 -6.50 -9.31
N PHE A 169 14.79 -7.40 -8.38
CA PHE A 169 15.98 -7.31 -7.55
C PHE A 169 16.84 -8.57 -7.62
N GLY A 170 16.27 -9.73 -7.98
CA GLY A 170 17.00 -10.99 -8.17
C GLY A 170 17.25 -11.80 -6.89
N ASN A 171 17.40 -11.15 -5.73
CA ASN A 171 17.39 -11.78 -4.40
C ASN A 171 17.13 -10.78 -3.27
N GLY A 172 16.72 -11.32 -2.13
CA GLY A 172 16.51 -10.55 -0.90
C GLY A 172 15.30 -11.03 -0.08
N VAL A 173 15.01 -10.29 0.98
CA VAL A 173 13.87 -10.53 1.86
C VAL A 173 12.94 -9.32 1.79
N TYR A 174 11.63 -9.57 1.70
CA TYR A 174 10.63 -8.52 1.53
C TYR A 174 10.66 -7.47 2.64
N ASP A 175 10.90 -7.87 3.89
CA ASP A 175 11.03 -6.95 5.04
C ASP A 175 12.19 -5.95 4.88
N GLU A 176 13.13 -6.20 3.97
CA GLU A 176 14.27 -5.33 3.67
C GLU A 176 14.13 -4.60 2.34
N LEU A 177 12.94 -4.62 1.71
CA LEU A 177 12.71 -4.04 0.38
C LEU A 177 13.24 -2.60 0.20
N PRO A 178 13.07 -1.66 1.16
CA PRO A 178 13.66 -0.33 1.04
C PRO A 178 15.19 -0.36 0.98
N LYS A 179 15.84 -1.21 1.78
CA LYS A 179 17.30 -1.37 1.74
C LYS A 179 17.75 -1.98 0.41
N ILE A 180 16.98 -2.94 -0.12
CA ILE A 180 17.26 -3.54 -1.43
C ILE A 180 17.16 -2.46 -2.53
N ALA A 181 16.12 -1.62 -2.50
CA ALA A 181 15.95 -0.50 -3.43
C ALA A 181 17.08 0.54 -3.35
N ILE A 182 17.67 0.75 -2.16
CA ILE A 182 18.84 1.63 -1.96
C ILE A 182 20.13 0.97 -2.47
N SER A 183 20.37 -0.29 -2.09
CA SER A 183 21.68 -0.94 -2.25
C SER A 183 21.91 -1.49 -3.64
N ARG A 184 20.85 -1.88 -4.35
CA ARG A 184 20.98 -2.38 -5.71
C ARG A 184 20.89 -1.22 -6.68
N ASP A 185 21.91 -1.12 -7.52
CA ASP A 185 21.71 -0.50 -8.81
C ASP A 185 20.68 -1.36 -9.53
N ILE A 186 19.55 -0.74 -9.87
CA ILE A 186 18.53 -1.35 -10.69
C ILE A 186 19.18 -1.52 -12.05
N ASP A 187 19.84 -2.67 -12.22
CA ASP A 187 20.37 -3.10 -13.50
C ASP A 187 19.17 -3.58 -14.30
N GLU A 188 18.53 -2.65 -15.00
CA GLU A 188 17.77 -2.88 -16.22
C GLU A 188 17.06 -1.59 -16.64
N HIS A 189 17.36 -1.18 -17.87
CA HIS A 189 16.63 -0.14 -18.59
C HIS A 189 15.10 -0.34 -18.50
N ALA A 190 14.63 -1.59 -18.36
CA ALA A 190 13.23 -1.99 -18.30
C ALA A 190 12.48 -1.44 -17.08
N LEU A 191 12.93 -1.68 -15.83
CA LEU A 191 12.21 -1.19 -14.66
C LEU A 191 12.21 0.34 -14.59
N ARG A 192 13.33 0.98 -14.95
CA ARG A 192 13.40 2.44 -14.99
C ARG A 192 12.48 3.05 -16.06
N ASN A 193 12.41 2.45 -17.25
CA ASN A 193 11.52 2.94 -18.30
C ASN A 193 10.04 2.70 -17.92
N LEU A 194 9.71 1.51 -17.40
CA LEU A 194 8.37 1.19 -16.92
C LEU A 194 7.95 2.15 -15.80
N LEU A 195 8.81 2.40 -14.81
CA LEU A 195 8.47 3.30 -13.71
C LEU A 195 8.43 4.77 -14.14
N LYS A 196 9.12 5.18 -15.20
CA LYS A 196 8.94 6.52 -15.79
C LYS A 196 7.55 6.68 -16.40
N GLU A 197 7.05 5.66 -17.09
CA GLU A 197 5.67 5.67 -17.62
C GLU A 197 4.65 5.77 -16.49
N TRP A 198 4.89 5.06 -15.38
CA TRP A 198 4.03 5.07 -14.20
C TRP A 198 4.28 6.24 -13.23
N ALA A 199 5.34 7.03 -13.42
CA ALA A 199 5.77 8.05 -12.46
C ALA A 199 4.68 9.07 -12.11
N PRO A 200 3.94 9.67 -13.08
CA PRO A 200 2.88 10.63 -12.75
C PRO A 200 1.79 10.01 -11.86
N PHE A 201 1.39 8.77 -12.17
CA PHE A 201 0.40 8.03 -11.38
C PHE A 201 0.92 7.68 -9.99
N LEU A 202 2.17 7.20 -9.89
CA LEU A 202 2.77 6.84 -8.62
C LEU A 202 2.98 8.05 -7.72
N ILE A 203 3.47 9.16 -8.26
CA ILE A 203 3.61 10.41 -7.51
C ILE A 203 2.24 10.85 -6.99
N TYR A 204 1.21 10.80 -7.83
CA TYR A 204 -0.16 11.10 -7.42
C TYR A 204 -0.63 10.20 -6.26
N ILE A 205 -0.48 8.87 -6.37
CA ILE A 205 -0.92 7.93 -5.33
C ILE A 205 -0.10 8.04 -4.04
N ILE A 206 1.20 8.34 -4.14
CA ILE A 206 2.08 8.48 -2.98
C ILE A 206 1.82 9.80 -2.24
N SER A 207 1.57 10.89 -2.98
CA SER A 207 1.39 12.24 -2.43
C SER A 207 -0.06 12.56 -2.04
N SER A 208 -1.04 11.91 -2.66
CA SER A 208 -2.46 12.17 -2.40
C SER A 208 -2.97 11.39 -1.21
N ARG A 209 -3.92 11.99 -0.47
CA ARG A 209 -4.74 11.24 0.49
C ARG A 209 -6.01 10.76 -0.20
N ILE A 210 -6.45 9.53 0.05
CA ILE A 210 -7.55 8.90 -0.71
C ILE A 210 -8.88 9.65 -0.55
N ASP A 211 -9.06 10.35 0.57
CA ASP A 211 -10.19 11.22 0.92
C ASP A 211 -10.21 12.53 0.12
N THR A 212 -9.07 12.96 -0.43
CA THR A 212 -8.95 14.16 -1.26
C THR A 212 -9.23 13.91 -2.75
N VAL A 213 -9.42 12.65 -3.14
CA VAL A 213 -9.70 12.26 -4.52
C VAL A 213 -11.19 12.43 -4.84
N ASP A 214 -11.51 13.16 -5.91
CA ASP A 214 -12.89 13.27 -6.41
C ASP A 214 -13.43 11.87 -6.78
N LYS A 215 -14.65 11.58 -6.33
CA LYS A 215 -15.35 10.31 -6.55
C LYS A 215 -15.39 9.94 -8.02
N SER A 216 -15.50 10.94 -8.90
CA SER A 216 -15.58 10.75 -10.35
C SER A 216 -14.37 10.00 -10.91
N TYR A 217 -13.19 10.14 -10.30
CA TYR A 217 -11.95 9.53 -10.75
C TYR A 217 -11.61 8.21 -10.05
N PHE A 218 -12.38 7.83 -9.03
CA PHE A 218 -12.11 6.67 -8.19
C PHE A 218 -12.02 5.36 -8.98
N SER A 219 -12.95 5.15 -9.93
CA SER A 219 -12.97 3.96 -10.78
C SER A 219 -11.73 3.86 -11.68
N ALA A 220 -11.29 4.99 -12.25
CA ALA A 220 -10.09 5.06 -13.08
C ALA A 220 -8.83 4.78 -12.26
N ILE A 221 -8.75 5.30 -11.03
CA ILE A 221 -7.64 5.04 -10.10
C ILE A 221 -7.58 3.56 -9.73
N VAL A 222 -8.70 2.94 -9.35
CA VAL A 222 -8.74 1.51 -9.01
C VAL A 222 -8.30 0.67 -10.21
N ARG A 223 -8.76 1.00 -11.42
CA ARG A 223 -8.34 0.32 -12.65
C ARG A 223 -6.83 0.45 -12.88
N LYS A 224 -6.29 1.67 -12.86
CA LYS A 224 -4.86 1.94 -13.05
C LYS A 224 -3.98 1.28 -11.99
N LEU A 225 -4.46 1.26 -10.74
CA LEU A 225 -3.78 0.57 -9.64
C LEU A 225 -3.70 -0.94 -9.87
N ASN A 226 -4.77 -1.55 -10.38
CA ASN A 226 -4.79 -2.97 -10.70
C ASN A 226 -3.92 -3.29 -11.93
N GLU A 227 -3.91 -2.43 -12.96
CA GLU A 227 -2.96 -2.53 -14.09
C GLU A 227 -1.51 -2.52 -13.57
N PHE A 228 -1.16 -1.53 -12.76
CA PHE A 228 0.18 -1.40 -12.17
C PHE A 228 0.59 -2.62 -11.33
N ARG A 229 -0.32 -3.09 -10.45
CA ARG A 229 -0.09 -4.29 -9.62
C ARG A 229 0.11 -5.55 -10.47
N ASN A 230 -0.62 -5.68 -11.57
CA ASN A 230 -0.49 -6.82 -12.47
C ASN A 230 0.84 -6.81 -13.23
N GLU A 231 1.27 -5.64 -13.70
CA GLU A 231 2.50 -5.52 -14.47
C GLU A 231 3.76 -5.61 -13.61
N THR A 232 3.71 -5.06 -12.38
CA THR A 232 4.91 -4.84 -11.56
C THR A 232 4.95 -5.68 -10.30
N TYR A 233 3.83 -6.27 -9.91
CA TYR A 233 3.59 -6.87 -8.59
C TYR A 233 3.67 -5.88 -7.42
N PHE A 234 4.04 -4.62 -7.61
CA PHE A 234 4.07 -3.64 -6.53
C PHE A 234 2.66 -3.23 -6.10
N ASP A 235 2.48 -3.03 -4.81
CA ASP A 235 1.28 -2.47 -4.20
C ASP A 235 1.64 -1.15 -3.50
N PRO A 236 1.44 0.00 -4.15
CA PRO A 236 1.78 1.32 -3.58
C PRO A 236 0.91 1.69 -2.37
N MET A 237 -0.10 0.89 -2.03
CA MET A 237 -0.90 1.05 -0.82
C MET A 237 -0.23 0.45 0.43
N LYS A 238 0.83 -0.36 0.27
CA LYS A 238 1.62 -0.89 1.39
C LYS A 238 2.79 0.02 1.67
N ASP A 239 2.97 0.42 2.93
CA ASP A 239 3.98 1.42 3.29
C ASP A 239 5.40 1.02 2.90
N ILE A 240 5.78 -0.24 3.09
CA ILE A 240 7.12 -0.73 2.72
C ILE A 240 7.39 -0.64 1.22
N GLU A 241 6.38 -0.93 0.39
CA GLU A 241 6.48 -0.85 -1.07
C GLU A 241 6.36 0.58 -1.56
N LYS A 242 5.52 1.40 -0.94
CA LYS A 242 5.41 2.84 -1.18
C LYS A 242 6.76 3.53 -0.95
N VAL A 243 7.44 3.22 0.15
CA VAL A 243 8.78 3.74 0.45
C VAL A 243 9.80 3.25 -0.58
N ALA A 244 9.78 1.96 -0.92
CA ALA A 244 10.69 1.42 -1.94
C ALA A 244 10.48 2.09 -3.32
N LEU A 245 9.23 2.26 -3.76
CA LEU A 245 8.88 2.96 -5.00
C LEU A 245 9.35 4.42 -4.96
N GLY A 246 9.15 5.13 -3.84
CA GLY A 246 9.66 6.50 -3.68
C GLY A 246 11.18 6.58 -3.83
N ILE A 247 11.94 5.65 -3.24
CA ILE A 247 13.39 5.56 -3.41
C ILE A 247 13.77 5.31 -4.87
N ILE A 248 13.07 4.39 -5.54
CA ILE A 248 13.34 4.06 -6.94
C ILE A 248 13.06 5.25 -7.86
N LEU A 249 11.94 5.94 -7.68
CA LEU A 249 11.58 7.14 -8.44
C LEU A 249 12.60 8.27 -8.23
N ALA A 250 12.97 8.54 -6.98
CA ALA A 250 13.98 9.57 -6.68
C ALA A 250 15.34 9.28 -7.35
N LYS A 251 15.75 8.01 -7.37
CA LYS A 251 16.95 7.57 -8.11
C LYS A 251 16.81 7.70 -9.62
N ALA A 252 15.61 7.48 -10.17
CA ALA A 252 15.36 7.56 -11.61
C ALA A 252 15.31 8.99 -12.13
N GLU A 253 14.83 9.94 -11.33
CA GLU A 253 14.66 11.36 -11.68
C GLU A 253 15.84 12.26 -11.28
N GLY A 254 16.87 11.72 -10.62
CA GLY A 254 18.08 12.48 -10.27
C GLY A 254 17.94 13.35 -9.01
N GLY A 255 16.99 13.03 -8.12
CA GLY A 255 16.88 13.63 -6.79
C GLY A 255 16.17 14.99 -6.72
N THR A 256 15.42 15.39 -7.75
CA THR A 256 14.56 16.59 -7.68
C THR A 256 13.26 16.35 -6.91
N TYR A 257 12.73 17.43 -6.32
CA TYR A 257 11.58 17.45 -5.42
C TYR A 257 10.33 16.75 -6.00
N PHE A 258 9.66 15.94 -5.16
CA PHE A 258 8.27 15.53 -5.36
C PHE A 258 7.37 16.77 -5.16
N GLU A 259 7.32 17.68 -6.13
CA GLU A 259 6.29 18.73 -6.13
C GLU A 259 4.98 18.14 -6.64
N SER A 260 3.86 18.46 -5.98
CA SER A 260 2.53 18.16 -6.49
C SER A 260 2.22 19.06 -7.69
N GLY A 261 2.83 18.77 -8.83
CA GLY A 261 2.43 19.39 -10.10
C GLY A 261 0.99 19.00 -10.43
N SER A 262 0.30 19.82 -11.23
CA SER A 262 -0.94 19.38 -11.87
C SER A 262 -0.57 18.28 -12.88
N TYR A 263 -0.52 17.05 -12.41
CA TYR A 263 -0.30 15.91 -13.27
C TYR A 263 -1.59 15.67 -14.04
N ASP A 264 -1.57 15.89 -15.36
CA ASP A 264 -2.57 15.33 -16.26
C ASP A 264 -2.41 13.80 -16.22
N ILE A 265 -3.09 13.18 -15.27
CA ILE A 265 -3.19 11.73 -15.08
C ILE A 265 -4.33 11.12 -15.92
N PHE A 266 -4.81 11.85 -16.94
CA PHE A 266 -5.96 11.50 -17.76
C PHE A 266 -5.58 11.17 -19.21
#